data_AF-A0A4S2KFG0-F1
#
_entry.id   AF-A0A4S2KFG0-F1
#
_cell.length_a   1.000
_cell.length_b   1.000
_cell.length_c   1.000
_cell.angle_alpha   90.00
_cell.angle_beta   90.00
_cell.angle_gamma   90.00
#
_symmetry.space_group_name_H-M   'P 1'
#
loop_
_entity.id
_entity.type
_entity.pdbx_description
1 polymer ?
#
loop_
_entity_poly.entity_id
_entity_poly.type
_entity_poly.pdbx_seq_one_letter_code
_entity_poly.pdbx_strand_id
1 'polypeptide(L)'
;MEILPGRQKGTHTYVYDDYLYSKDNRYDNVFRCNSRRTTKCPGNAIVQDNKVTLKEHNHPKLPFIKAQLEMKEEMLRLSRETNTGLKEIFDSICRRNPDAGQYLSFATIRCSMHREREKSRPSVPNTLESLYDILENSDIIQNIYKDKVVTTDGKSAIILSTNYLLQALSSTTEIYVDGTFSVLPRKPHIAQLYSVHIRYMDTGIATLFILCDVRTTTLYDALWDKITQLVPQLEQNIKFIMSDFETAAVKSLNKKFPNANLTGCWFHFNQAVLRKWRKLRLSNIPKTVLSMTMTLPLLPPNMFQEALLIIQTEADLLAGEHPDILQFMSYLRLTWSNMASKISTYHCPVRTNNIVESFHNIAVQKLGTRN
;
A
#
# COMPACT_ATOMS: atom_id res chain seq x y z
N MET A 1 -13.61 12.63 -47.45
CA MET A 1 -13.82 11.52 -46.50
C MET A 1 -12.65 11.47 -45.56
N GLU A 2 -12.88 11.51 -44.26
CA GLU A 2 -11.82 11.53 -43.26
C GLU A 2 -11.43 10.11 -42.85
N ILE A 3 -10.16 9.90 -42.53
CA ILE A 3 -9.59 8.59 -42.17
C ILE A 3 -9.16 8.63 -40.71
N LEU A 4 -9.65 7.68 -39.92
CA LEU A 4 -9.31 7.51 -38.51
C LEU A 4 -8.78 6.10 -38.28
N PRO A 5 -7.95 5.87 -37.26
CA PRO A 5 -7.48 4.53 -36.93
C PRO A 5 -8.66 3.62 -36.53
N GLY A 6 -8.64 2.38 -37.03
CA GLY A 6 -9.65 1.38 -36.74
C GLY A 6 -9.43 0.67 -35.41
N ARG A 7 -10.40 -0.17 -35.02
CA ARG A 7 -10.36 -0.92 -33.74
C ARG A 7 -9.21 -1.93 -33.64
N GLN A 8 -8.68 -2.40 -34.77
CA GLN A 8 -7.54 -3.32 -34.84
C GLN A 8 -6.31 -2.61 -35.40
N LYS A 9 -5.12 -3.01 -34.94
CA LYS A 9 -3.85 -2.45 -35.41
C LYS A 9 -3.74 -2.63 -36.94
N GLY A 10 -3.47 -1.54 -37.66
CA GLY A 10 -3.38 -1.53 -39.13
C GLY A 10 -4.72 -1.41 -39.88
N THR A 11 -5.84 -1.36 -39.17
CA THR A 11 -7.16 -1.09 -39.79
C THR A 11 -7.49 0.40 -39.74
N HIS A 12 -8.34 0.86 -40.66
CA HIS A 12 -8.79 2.24 -40.74
C HIS A 12 -10.32 2.29 -40.75
N THR A 13 -10.88 3.29 -40.08
CA THR A 13 -12.30 3.64 -40.12
C THR A 13 -12.46 4.95 -40.85
N TYR A 14 -13.46 5.04 -41.72
CA TYR A 14 -13.69 6.21 -42.55
C TYR A 14 -14.95 6.92 -42.11
N VAL A 15 -14.88 8.25 -41.98
CA VAL A 15 -16.01 9.10 -41.57
C VAL A 15 -16.43 9.97 -42.74
N TYR A 16 -17.73 9.94 -43.06
CA TYR A 16 -18.35 10.84 -44.03
C TYR A 16 -19.84 10.99 -43.73
N ASP A 17 -20.34 12.23 -43.74
CA ASP A 17 -21.75 12.56 -43.46
C ASP A 17 -22.31 11.93 -42.17
N ASP A 18 -21.53 11.96 -41.08
CA ASP A 18 -21.85 11.36 -39.77
C ASP A 18 -22.13 9.84 -39.80
N TYR A 19 -21.65 9.16 -40.84
CA TYR A 19 -21.62 7.70 -40.94
C TYR A 19 -20.20 7.15 -40.84
N LEU A 20 -20.09 5.94 -40.31
CA LEU A 20 -18.83 5.20 -40.22
C LEU A 20 -18.77 4.11 -41.29
N TYR A 21 -17.65 4.03 -41.99
CA TYR A 21 -17.41 3.06 -43.05
C TYR A 21 -16.10 2.28 -42.84
N SER A 22 -16.06 1.09 -43.43
CA SER A 22 -14.87 0.25 -43.57
C SER A 22 -14.59 0.03 -45.06
N LYS A 23 -13.32 0.08 -45.47
CA LYS A 23 -12.94 -0.20 -46.86
C LYS A 23 -13.26 -1.65 -47.22
N ASP A 24 -13.80 -1.86 -48.42
CA ASP A 24 -14.00 -3.18 -48.99
C ASP A 24 -12.68 -3.75 -49.50
N ASN A 25 -12.28 -4.93 -49.04
CA ASN A 25 -11.03 -5.55 -49.49
C ASN A 25 -11.06 -5.94 -50.97
N ARG A 26 -12.24 -6.02 -51.61
CA ARG A 26 -12.39 -6.43 -53.02
C ARG A 26 -12.28 -5.27 -54.00
N TYR A 27 -12.49 -4.03 -53.54
CA TYR A 27 -12.59 -2.86 -54.40
C TYR A 27 -11.93 -1.66 -53.73
N ASP A 28 -11.02 -0.98 -54.42
CA ASP A 28 -10.26 0.12 -53.82
C ASP A 28 -11.07 1.37 -53.52
N ASN A 29 -12.19 1.54 -54.20
CA ASN A 29 -13.04 2.72 -54.14
C ASN A 29 -14.36 2.52 -53.38
N VAL A 30 -14.60 1.34 -52.79
CA VAL A 30 -15.88 1.03 -52.11
C VAL A 30 -15.69 0.96 -50.61
N PHE A 31 -16.52 1.70 -49.88
CA PHE A 31 -16.54 1.77 -48.43
C PHE A 31 -17.92 1.36 -47.93
N ARG A 32 -17.99 0.34 -47.06
CA ARG A 32 -19.25 -0.23 -46.58
C ARG A 32 -19.58 0.28 -45.18
N CYS A 33 -20.84 0.57 -44.90
CA CYS A 33 -21.26 1.04 -43.59
C CYS A 33 -20.91 0.04 -42.47
N ASN A 34 -20.34 0.54 -41.37
CA ASN A 34 -19.93 -0.26 -40.21
C ASN A 34 -21.13 -0.89 -39.48
N SER A 35 -22.29 -0.25 -39.53
CA SER A 35 -23.54 -0.77 -38.94
C SER A 35 -24.20 -1.85 -39.79
N ARG A 36 -23.63 -2.24 -40.95
CA ARG A 36 -24.19 -3.29 -41.81
C ARG A 36 -24.45 -4.61 -41.08
N ARG A 37 -23.57 -5.02 -40.16
CA ARG A 37 -23.75 -6.29 -39.43
C ARG A 37 -24.81 -6.22 -38.33
N THR A 38 -24.99 -5.05 -37.72
CA THR A 38 -25.90 -4.85 -36.59
C THR A 38 -27.30 -4.49 -37.05
N THR A 39 -27.41 -3.62 -38.07
CA THR A 39 -28.68 -3.05 -38.56
C THR A 39 -29.06 -3.58 -39.95
N LYS A 40 -28.28 -4.51 -40.52
CA LYS A 40 -28.42 -4.95 -41.92
C LYS A 40 -28.38 -3.79 -42.94
N CYS A 41 -27.71 -2.70 -42.59
CA CYS A 41 -27.62 -1.50 -43.42
C CYS A 41 -27.02 -1.80 -44.81
N PRO A 42 -27.71 -1.42 -45.91
CA PRO A 42 -27.19 -1.56 -47.28
C PRO A 42 -26.23 -0.43 -47.67
N GLY A 43 -26.11 0.61 -46.83
CA GLY A 43 -25.35 1.82 -47.12
C GLY A 43 -23.88 1.57 -47.47
N ASN A 44 -23.43 2.18 -48.56
CA ASN A 44 -22.04 2.23 -48.96
C ASN A 44 -21.70 3.62 -49.54
N ALA A 45 -20.42 3.96 -49.48
CA ALA A 45 -19.85 5.14 -50.10
C ALA A 45 -18.90 4.68 -51.21
N ILE A 46 -19.05 5.24 -52.41
CA ILE A 46 -18.19 4.97 -53.56
C ILE A 46 -17.42 6.24 -53.87
N VAL A 47 -16.09 6.14 -53.95
CA VAL A 47 -15.20 7.29 -54.20
C VAL A 47 -14.68 7.22 -55.64
N GLN A 48 -15.09 8.14 -56.50
CA GLN A 48 -14.61 8.26 -57.89
C GLN A 48 -14.24 9.71 -58.17
N ASP A 49 -13.04 9.96 -58.71
CA ASP A 49 -12.56 11.31 -59.08
C ASP A 49 -12.77 12.38 -57.98
N ASN A 50 -12.40 12.04 -56.74
CA ASN A 50 -12.60 12.85 -55.53
C ASN A 50 -14.07 13.21 -55.17
N LYS A 51 -15.06 12.63 -55.86
CA LYS A 51 -16.49 12.71 -55.48
C LYS A 51 -16.92 11.45 -54.74
N VAL A 52 -17.69 11.64 -53.67
CA VAL A 52 -18.22 10.56 -52.83
C VAL A 52 -19.71 10.39 -53.10
N THR A 53 -20.11 9.25 -53.66
CA THR A 53 -21.51 8.89 -53.87
C THR A 53 -21.99 8.00 -52.73
N LEU A 54 -23.05 8.42 -52.02
CA LEU A 54 -23.63 7.69 -50.90
C LEU A 54 -24.88 6.92 -51.33
N LYS A 55 -24.99 5.66 -50.91
CA LYS A 55 -26.28 4.94 -50.89
C LYS A 55 -27.01 5.19 -49.57
N GLU A 56 -28.34 5.11 -49.63
CA GLU A 56 -29.21 5.29 -48.47
C GLU A 56 -28.87 4.34 -47.31
N HIS A 57 -28.92 4.87 -46.10
CA HIS A 57 -28.76 4.12 -44.86
C HIS A 57 -30.12 3.91 -44.20
N ASN A 58 -30.29 2.78 -43.53
CA ASN A 58 -31.52 2.43 -42.82
C ASN A 58 -31.45 2.70 -41.31
N HIS A 59 -30.49 3.53 -40.88
CA HIS A 59 -30.28 3.90 -39.48
C HIS A 59 -29.93 5.38 -39.38
N PRO A 60 -30.17 6.02 -38.23
CA PRO A 60 -29.85 7.44 -38.06
C PRO A 60 -28.34 7.69 -38.19
N LYS A 61 -28.01 8.94 -38.53
CA LYS A 61 -26.67 9.50 -38.43
C LYS A 61 -26.19 9.45 -36.98
N LEU A 62 -24.88 9.39 -36.78
CA LEU A 62 -24.25 9.44 -35.47
C LEU A 62 -23.78 10.87 -35.20
N PRO A 63 -24.50 11.68 -34.39
CA PRO A 63 -24.15 13.08 -34.20
C PRO A 63 -22.74 13.24 -33.63
N PHE A 64 -21.96 14.17 -34.19
CA PHE A 64 -20.62 14.51 -33.70
C PHE A 64 -19.66 13.32 -33.66
N ILE A 65 -19.81 12.32 -34.55
CA ILE A 65 -19.03 11.08 -34.47
C ILE A 65 -17.52 11.32 -34.53
N LYS A 66 -17.09 12.35 -35.28
CA LYS A 66 -15.70 12.78 -35.35
C LYS A 66 -15.19 13.23 -33.98
N ALA A 67 -15.85 14.22 -33.39
CA ALA A 67 -15.49 14.74 -32.07
C ALA A 67 -15.54 13.63 -31.00
N GLN A 68 -16.52 12.72 -31.07
CA GLN A 68 -16.57 11.57 -30.18
C GLN A 68 -15.35 10.63 -30.30
N LEU A 69 -14.79 10.46 -31.50
CA LEU A 69 -13.60 9.63 -31.74
C LEU A 69 -12.33 10.33 -31.26
N GLU A 70 -12.18 11.63 -31.55
CA GLU A 70 -11.07 12.46 -31.06
C GLU A 70 -11.04 12.49 -29.51
N MET A 71 -12.20 12.68 -28.89
CA MET A 71 -12.35 12.61 -27.43
C MET A 71 -11.92 11.24 -26.87
N LYS A 72 -12.28 10.13 -27.56
CA LYS A 72 -11.87 8.79 -27.14
C LYS A 72 -10.35 8.64 -27.23
N GLU A 73 -9.73 9.08 -28.32
CA GLU A 73 -8.27 9.03 -28.47
C GLU A 73 -7.56 9.85 -27.39
N GLU A 74 -8.06 11.06 -27.09
CA GLU A 74 -7.51 11.87 -26.00
C GLU A 74 -7.68 11.18 -24.64
N MET A 75 -8.84 10.57 -24.35
CA MET A 75 -9.07 9.78 -23.12
C MET A 75 -8.07 8.63 -23.01
N LEU A 76 -7.82 7.90 -24.09
CA LEU A 76 -6.87 6.79 -24.12
C LEU A 76 -5.42 7.27 -23.95
N ARG A 77 -5.06 8.40 -24.59
CA ARG A 77 -3.74 9.03 -24.44
C ARG A 77 -3.48 9.45 -22.99
N LEU A 78 -4.40 10.21 -22.39
CA LEU A 78 -4.29 10.63 -20.98
C LEU A 78 -4.31 9.44 -20.02
N SER A 79 -5.00 8.35 -20.37
CA SER A 79 -4.97 7.12 -19.56
C SER A 79 -3.58 6.49 -19.50
N ARG A 80 -2.76 6.62 -20.56
CA ARG A 80 -1.37 6.13 -20.62
C ARG A 80 -0.37 7.08 -19.98
N GLU A 81 -0.52 8.37 -20.24
CA GLU A 81 0.47 9.40 -19.90
C GLU A 81 0.29 9.96 -18.48
N THR A 82 -0.88 9.75 -17.85
CA THR A 82 -1.21 10.35 -16.55
C THR A 82 -1.77 9.33 -15.55
N ASN A 83 -1.63 9.67 -14.26
CA ASN A 83 -2.21 8.90 -13.15
C ASN A 83 -3.60 9.38 -12.70
N THR A 84 -4.18 10.36 -13.39
CA THR A 84 -5.51 10.92 -13.09
C THR A 84 -6.58 9.81 -13.08
N GLY A 85 -7.58 9.92 -12.21
CA GLY A 85 -8.66 8.93 -12.14
C GLY A 85 -9.36 8.78 -13.50
N LEU A 86 -9.66 7.56 -13.95
CA LEU A 86 -10.26 7.35 -15.28
C LEU A 86 -11.60 8.11 -15.44
N LYS A 87 -12.38 8.18 -14.36
CA LYS A 87 -13.63 8.94 -14.33
C LYS A 87 -13.39 10.44 -14.43
N GLU A 88 -12.36 10.95 -13.76
CA GLU A 88 -11.98 12.36 -13.83
C GLU A 88 -11.47 12.75 -15.23
N ILE A 89 -10.66 11.90 -15.87
CA ILE A 89 -10.25 12.08 -17.27
C ILE A 89 -11.49 12.17 -18.17
N PHE A 90 -12.42 11.22 -18.03
CA PHE A 90 -13.66 11.20 -18.78
C PHE A 90 -14.49 12.48 -18.56
N ASP A 91 -14.72 12.85 -17.30
CA ASP A 91 -15.54 14.01 -16.93
C ASP A 91 -14.91 15.32 -17.39
N SER A 92 -13.58 15.43 -17.35
CA SER A 92 -12.83 16.61 -17.85
C SER A 92 -12.97 16.77 -19.36
N ILE A 93 -12.82 15.69 -20.12
CA ILE A 93 -12.96 15.72 -21.60
C ILE A 93 -14.40 16.00 -22.02
N CYS A 94 -15.39 15.37 -21.37
CA CYS A 94 -16.80 15.63 -21.65
C CYS A 94 -17.22 17.07 -21.30
N ARG A 95 -16.68 17.65 -20.21
CA ARG A 95 -16.93 19.07 -19.87
C ARG A 95 -16.35 20.04 -20.88
N ARG A 96 -15.19 19.73 -21.47
CA ARG A 96 -14.58 20.54 -22.54
C ARG A 96 -15.34 20.46 -23.87
N ASN A 97 -16.13 19.41 -24.08
CA ASN A 97 -16.84 19.14 -25.34
C ASN A 97 -18.29 18.69 -25.07
N PRO A 98 -19.18 19.58 -24.59
CA PRO A 98 -20.53 19.20 -24.14
C PRO A 98 -21.41 18.61 -25.25
N ASP A 99 -21.33 19.16 -26.47
CA ASP A 99 -22.18 18.75 -27.60
C ASP A 99 -21.95 17.29 -28.00
N ALA A 100 -20.70 16.85 -28.04
CA ALA A 100 -20.32 15.47 -28.34
C ALA A 100 -20.32 14.59 -27.08
N GLY A 101 -20.00 15.16 -25.92
CA GLY A 101 -19.85 14.45 -24.65
C GLY A 101 -21.12 13.79 -24.14
N GLN A 102 -22.29 14.37 -24.42
CA GLN A 102 -23.59 13.78 -24.06
C GLN A 102 -23.84 12.40 -24.70
N TYR A 103 -23.19 12.09 -25.82
CA TYR A 103 -23.31 10.82 -26.53
C TYR A 103 -22.31 9.76 -26.06
N LEU A 104 -21.42 10.11 -25.12
CA LEU A 104 -20.43 9.19 -24.55
C LEU A 104 -20.86 8.72 -23.16
N SER A 105 -20.63 7.45 -22.87
CA SER A 105 -20.84 6.86 -21.55
C SER A 105 -19.55 6.29 -20.99
N PHE A 106 -19.24 6.65 -19.74
CA PHE A 106 -18.06 6.15 -19.05
C PHE A 106 -18.01 4.62 -19.04
N ALA A 107 -19.17 3.96 -18.84
CA ALA A 107 -19.26 2.49 -18.82
C ALA A 107 -18.74 1.85 -20.11
N THR A 108 -18.95 2.50 -21.25
CA THR A 108 -18.55 1.98 -22.57
C THR A 108 -17.05 2.09 -22.85
N ILE A 109 -16.38 3.10 -22.28
CA ILE A 109 -14.96 3.37 -22.56
C ILE A 109 -14.03 2.95 -21.42
N ARG A 110 -14.55 2.80 -20.20
CA ARG A 110 -13.78 2.47 -18.98
C ARG A 110 -12.83 1.29 -19.18
N CYS A 111 -13.28 0.20 -19.77
CA CYS A 111 -12.44 -0.99 -20.00
C CYS A 111 -11.32 -0.73 -21.02
N SER A 112 -11.55 0.12 -22.02
CA SER A 112 -10.51 0.49 -22.99
C SER A 112 -9.49 1.43 -22.37
N MET A 113 -9.93 2.44 -21.61
CA MET A 113 -9.04 3.32 -20.86
C MET A 113 -8.17 2.54 -19.86
N HIS A 114 -8.77 1.62 -19.11
CA HIS A 114 -8.05 0.76 -18.19
C HIS A 114 -7.02 -0.12 -18.91
N ARG A 115 -7.40 -0.77 -20.02
CA ARG A 115 -6.46 -1.60 -20.79
C ARG A 115 -5.32 -0.78 -21.38
N GLU A 116 -5.57 0.43 -21.87
CA GLU A 116 -4.51 1.31 -22.34
C GLU A 116 -3.57 1.71 -21.20
N ARG A 117 -4.10 2.04 -20.02
CA ARG A 117 -3.28 2.32 -18.84
C ARG A 117 -2.43 1.13 -18.40
N GLU A 118 -2.97 -0.08 -18.46
CA GLU A 118 -2.19 -1.29 -18.13
C GLU A 118 -1.04 -1.53 -19.11
N LYS A 119 -1.14 -1.09 -20.36
CA LYS A 119 -0.05 -1.22 -21.34
C LYS A 119 1.17 -0.36 -21.01
N SER A 120 0.99 0.77 -20.31
CA SER A 120 2.11 1.60 -19.86
C SER A 120 2.68 1.16 -18.51
N ARG A 121 2.05 0.20 -17.83
CA ARG A 121 2.55 -0.32 -16.56
C ARG A 121 3.60 -1.39 -16.80
N PRO A 122 4.67 -1.42 -15.98
CA PRO A 122 5.63 -2.51 -16.01
C PRO A 122 4.95 -3.83 -15.63
N SER A 123 5.53 -4.94 -16.09
CA SER A 123 5.09 -6.26 -15.66
C SER A 123 5.29 -6.43 -14.15
N VAL A 124 4.45 -7.27 -13.53
CA VAL A 124 4.56 -7.53 -12.09
C VAL A 124 5.92 -8.17 -11.79
N PRO A 125 6.75 -7.55 -10.92
CA PRO A 125 8.08 -8.07 -10.62
C PRO A 125 8.00 -9.38 -9.82
N ASN A 126 8.92 -10.30 -10.09
CA ASN A 126 9.00 -11.59 -9.39
C ASN A 126 9.96 -11.55 -8.20
N THR A 127 10.95 -10.65 -8.21
CA THR A 127 11.93 -10.46 -7.14
C THR A 127 11.93 -9.02 -6.65
N LEU A 128 12.40 -8.82 -5.41
CA LEU A 128 12.58 -7.46 -4.86
C LEU A 128 13.59 -6.66 -5.67
N GLU A 129 14.59 -7.33 -6.26
CA GLU A 129 15.55 -6.74 -7.20
C GLU A 129 14.87 -6.15 -8.43
N SER A 130 14.05 -6.96 -9.12
CA SER A 130 13.31 -6.49 -10.30
C SER A 130 12.31 -5.37 -9.96
N LEU A 131 11.77 -5.37 -8.74
CA LEU A 131 10.95 -4.28 -8.26
C LEU A 131 11.80 -3.01 -8.13
N TYR A 132 12.96 -3.10 -7.49
CA TYR A 132 13.88 -1.97 -7.40
C TYR A 132 14.23 -1.37 -8.77
N ASP A 133 14.59 -2.20 -9.76
CA ASP A 133 14.93 -1.71 -11.11
C ASP A 133 13.76 -0.93 -11.73
N ILE A 134 12.53 -1.39 -11.51
CA ILE A 134 11.32 -0.68 -11.95
C ILE A 134 11.18 0.65 -11.20
N LEU A 135 11.40 0.67 -9.88
CA LEU A 135 11.22 1.87 -9.07
C LEU A 135 12.27 2.94 -9.38
N GLU A 136 13.52 2.56 -9.57
CA GLU A 136 14.64 3.46 -9.87
C GLU A 136 14.45 4.16 -11.22
N ASN A 137 13.93 3.45 -12.21
CA ASN A 137 13.73 3.96 -13.57
C ASN A 137 12.33 4.56 -13.80
N SER A 138 11.54 4.76 -12.74
CA SER A 138 10.16 5.27 -12.86
C SER A 138 10.04 6.74 -12.46
N ASP A 139 9.75 7.58 -13.45
CA ASP A 139 9.49 9.03 -13.26
C ASP A 139 8.29 9.30 -12.32
N ILE A 140 7.34 8.35 -12.26
CA ILE A 140 6.08 8.52 -11.51
C ILE A 140 6.32 8.53 -9.99
N ILE A 141 7.28 7.75 -9.53
CA ILE A 141 7.54 7.48 -8.12
C ILE A 141 8.91 7.96 -7.67
N GLN A 142 9.64 8.67 -8.52
CA GLN A 142 10.96 9.25 -8.22
C GLN A 142 10.96 10.08 -6.92
N ASN A 143 9.84 10.77 -6.63
CA ASN A 143 9.70 11.55 -5.40
C ASN A 143 9.45 10.71 -4.14
N ILE A 144 9.02 9.45 -4.32
CA ILE A 144 8.64 8.51 -3.26
C ILE A 144 9.75 7.48 -3.00
N TYR A 145 10.37 6.94 -4.05
CA TYR A 145 11.53 6.06 -3.91
C TYR A 145 12.72 6.85 -3.35
N LYS A 146 13.43 6.30 -2.36
CA LYS A 146 14.58 6.95 -1.74
C LYS A 146 15.86 6.17 -1.91
N ASP A 147 15.87 4.92 -1.49
CA ASP A 147 17.07 4.11 -1.58
C ASP A 147 16.76 2.62 -1.44
N LYS A 148 17.75 1.82 -1.80
CA LYS A 148 17.80 0.38 -1.61
C LYS A 148 18.90 0.06 -0.61
N VAL A 149 18.61 -0.87 0.27
CA VAL A 149 19.58 -1.44 1.20
C VAL A 149 19.90 -2.84 0.72
N VAL A 150 21.18 -3.20 0.66
CA VAL A 150 21.64 -4.55 0.39
C VAL A 150 22.67 -4.93 1.45
N THR A 151 22.42 -6.04 2.13
CA THR A 151 23.34 -6.61 3.13
C THR A 151 24.38 -7.50 2.46
N THR A 152 25.44 -7.86 3.21
CA THR A 152 26.53 -8.70 2.71
C THR A 152 26.10 -10.11 2.31
N ASP A 153 24.99 -10.61 2.85
CA ASP A 153 24.35 -11.89 2.50
C ASP A 153 23.33 -11.75 1.35
N GLY A 154 23.29 -10.62 0.67
CA GLY A 154 22.44 -10.38 -0.50
C GLY A 154 20.95 -10.16 -0.17
N LYS A 155 20.61 -9.91 1.10
CA LYS A 155 19.26 -9.54 1.51
C LYS A 155 19.04 -8.05 1.31
N SER A 156 17.80 -7.66 1.03
CA SER A 156 17.52 -6.28 0.65
C SER A 156 16.26 -5.70 1.26
N ALA A 157 16.22 -4.37 1.26
CA ALA A 157 15.05 -3.58 1.61
C ALA A 157 14.92 -2.38 0.67
N ILE A 158 13.70 -1.93 0.44
CA ILE A 158 13.38 -0.75 -0.37
C ILE A 158 12.78 0.31 0.55
N ILE A 159 13.35 1.52 0.55
CA ILE A 159 12.89 2.65 1.36
C ILE A 159 12.02 3.58 0.50
N LEU A 160 10.80 3.82 0.95
CA LEU A 160 9.83 4.72 0.34
C LEU A 160 9.44 5.83 1.33
N SER A 161 9.53 7.09 0.89
CA SER A 161 9.18 8.28 1.67
C SER A 161 9.11 9.51 0.75
N THR A 162 8.70 10.67 1.23
CA THR A 162 8.85 11.94 0.50
C THR A 162 9.83 12.84 1.23
N ASN A 163 10.40 13.83 0.54
CA ASN A 163 11.33 14.78 1.18
C ASN A 163 10.66 15.53 2.34
N TYR A 164 9.35 15.80 2.23
CA TYR A 164 8.55 16.41 3.30
C TYR A 164 8.46 15.50 4.53
N LEU A 165 8.23 14.20 4.33
CA LEU A 165 8.18 13.22 5.42
C LEU A 165 9.55 12.99 6.06
N LEU A 166 10.63 12.99 5.28
CA LEU A 166 12.00 12.91 5.79
C LEU A 166 12.37 14.16 6.61
N GLN A 167 11.94 15.35 6.18
CA GLN A 167 12.12 16.58 6.95
C GLN A 167 11.32 16.56 8.25
N ALA A 168 10.08 16.07 8.24
CA ALA A 168 9.32 15.89 9.48
C ALA A 168 10.03 14.92 10.43
N LEU A 169 10.56 13.81 9.90
CA LEU A 169 11.34 12.83 10.64
C LEU A 169 12.65 13.42 11.21
N SER A 170 13.31 14.34 10.51
CA SER A 170 14.57 14.94 11.00
C SER A 170 14.39 15.78 12.26
N SER A 171 13.20 16.35 12.46
CA SER A 171 12.88 17.23 13.59
C SER A 171 12.23 16.54 14.79
N THR A 172 11.90 15.26 14.68
CA THR A 172 11.18 14.54 15.75
C THR A 172 12.11 14.10 16.87
N THR A 173 11.56 13.98 18.08
CA THR A 173 12.24 13.37 19.23
C THR A 173 11.69 11.99 19.58
N GLU A 174 10.59 11.58 18.94
CA GLU A 174 9.90 10.34 19.20
C GLU A 174 9.60 9.62 17.88
N ILE A 175 9.86 8.32 17.84
CA ILE A 175 9.45 7.46 16.72
C ILE A 175 8.72 6.21 17.22
N TYR A 176 7.82 5.74 16.36
CA TYR A 176 6.97 4.59 16.60
C TYR A 176 7.12 3.66 15.42
N VAL A 177 7.53 2.43 15.66
CA VAL A 177 7.92 1.50 14.59
C VAL A 177 7.14 0.20 14.70
N ASP A 178 6.80 -0.36 13.55
CA ASP A 178 6.07 -1.62 13.49
C ASP A 178 6.16 -2.28 12.11
N GLY A 179 6.02 -3.60 12.10
CA GLY A 179 5.98 -4.43 10.90
C GLY A 179 4.58 -4.99 10.64
N THR A 180 4.08 -4.86 9.40
CA THR A 180 2.79 -5.42 8.99
C THR A 180 2.90 -6.31 7.75
N PHE A 181 2.02 -7.30 7.65
CA PHE A 181 2.04 -8.35 6.61
C PHE A 181 0.84 -8.28 5.67
N SER A 182 -0.27 -7.70 6.12
CA SER A 182 -1.60 -7.81 5.52
C SER A 182 -1.81 -6.93 4.28
N VAL A 183 -0.90 -5.98 4.04
CA VAL A 183 -0.95 -5.06 2.90
C VAL A 183 0.05 -5.41 1.81
N LEU A 184 0.79 -6.52 1.96
CA LEU A 184 1.84 -6.90 1.03
C LEU A 184 1.27 -7.51 -0.25
N PRO A 185 1.86 -7.20 -1.41
CA PRO A 185 1.49 -7.86 -2.66
C PRO A 185 1.88 -9.33 -2.62
N ARG A 186 1.17 -10.16 -3.39
CA ARG A 186 1.51 -11.59 -3.55
C ARG A 186 2.86 -11.81 -4.25
N LYS A 187 3.30 -10.84 -5.06
CA LYS A 187 4.56 -10.84 -5.81
C LYS A 187 5.13 -9.41 -5.88
N PRO A 188 6.45 -9.21 -5.71
CA PRO A 188 7.45 -10.21 -5.29
C PRO A 188 7.23 -10.66 -3.84
N HIS A 189 7.91 -11.72 -3.41
CA HIS A 189 7.90 -12.10 -2.00
C HIS A 189 8.53 -10.98 -1.16
N ILE A 190 7.80 -10.53 -0.14
CA ILE A 190 8.24 -9.52 0.82
C ILE A 190 7.90 -10.09 2.19
N ALA A 191 8.88 -10.13 3.10
CA ALA A 191 8.68 -10.69 4.43
C ALA A 191 7.81 -9.78 5.30
N GLN A 192 7.95 -8.46 5.17
CA GLN A 192 7.12 -7.48 5.89
C GLN A 192 7.17 -6.09 5.23
N LEU A 193 6.15 -5.28 5.52
CA LEU A 193 6.22 -3.82 5.41
C LEU A 193 6.58 -3.28 6.79
N TYR A 194 7.82 -2.81 6.96
CA TYR A 194 8.24 -2.08 8.14
C TYR A 194 7.91 -0.59 7.96
N SER A 195 7.34 0.03 8.99
CA SER A 195 6.93 1.43 8.93
C SER A 195 7.44 2.20 10.14
N VAL A 196 7.88 3.43 9.88
CA VAL A 196 8.31 4.38 10.92
C VAL A 196 7.32 5.53 10.94
N HIS A 197 6.85 5.85 12.13
CA HIS A 197 5.84 6.88 12.36
C HIS A 197 6.37 7.89 13.35
N ILE A 198 5.93 9.13 13.18
CA ILE A 198 6.11 10.21 14.14
C ILE A 198 4.75 10.58 14.73
N ARG A 199 4.76 11.29 15.85
CA ARG A 199 3.56 11.86 16.45
C ARG A 199 3.60 13.38 16.33
N TYR A 200 2.59 13.96 15.70
CA TYR A 200 2.41 15.40 15.59
C TYR A 200 0.99 15.76 16.05
N MET A 201 0.87 16.60 17.09
CA MET A 201 -0.41 16.97 17.71
C MET A 201 -1.32 15.76 17.97
N ASP A 202 -0.76 14.72 18.62
CA ASP A 202 -1.42 13.44 18.92
C ASP A 202 -1.95 12.65 17.73
N THR A 203 -1.52 13.01 16.52
CA THR A 203 -1.79 12.27 15.29
C THR A 203 -0.53 11.52 14.84
N GLY A 204 -0.68 10.23 14.55
CA GLY A 204 0.38 9.43 13.94
C GLY A 204 0.53 9.72 12.46
N ILE A 205 1.76 9.99 12.04
CA ILE A 205 2.11 10.22 10.64
C ILE A 205 3.17 9.18 10.25
N ALA A 206 2.84 8.31 9.30
CA ALA A 206 3.80 7.38 8.71
C ALA A 206 4.79 8.15 7.82
N THR A 207 6.07 8.15 8.19
CA THR A 207 7.12 8.89 7.48
C THR A 207 7.96 7.99 6.59
N LEU A 208 8.13 6.72 6.95
CA LEU A 208 8.87 5.73 6.15
C LEU A 208 8.03 4.47 5.94
N PHE A 209 8.06 3.97 4.70
CA PHE A 209 7.52 2.67 4.31
C PHE A 209 8.64 1.83 3.73
N ILE A 210 8.93 0.70 4.35
CA ILE A 210 10.12 -0.09 4.03
C ILE A 210 9.70 -1.52 3.71
N LEU A 211 9.92 -1.96 2.47
CA LEU A 211 9.66 -3.33 2.05
C LEU A 211 10.90 -4.16 2.35
N CYS A 212 10.81 -5.11 3.29
CA CYS A 212 11.94 -5.94 3.71
C CYS A 212 11.84 -7.36 3.14
N ASP A 213 12.94 -7.87 2.57
CA ASP A 213 13.03 -9.28 2.16
C ASP A 213 13.12 -10.24 3.36
N VAL A 214 13.71 -9.79 4.48
CA VAL A 214 13.88 -10.60 5.70
C VAL A 214 13.71 -9.77 6.97
N ARG A 215 13.66 -10.42 8.13
CA ARG A 215 13.49 -9.80 9.46
C ARG A 215 14.68 -10.12 10.37
N THR A 216 15.87 -9.75 9.94
CA THR A 216 17.13 -10.04 10.63
C THR A 216 17.76 -8.78 11.19
N THR A 217 18.49 -8.90 12.31
CA THR A 217 19.21 -7.75 12.90
C THR A 217 20.17 -7.13 11.89
N THR A 218 20.84 -7.92 11.05
CA THR A 218 21.75 -7.45 10.00
C THR A 218 21.05 -6.53 9.00
N LEU A 219 19.86 -6.90 8.53
CA LEU A 219 19.10 -6.04 7.60
C LEU A 219 18.66 -4.74 8.29
N TYR A 220 18.16 -4.83 9.53
CA TYR A 220 17.77 -3.64 10.28
C TYR A 220 18.95 -2.71 10.55
N ASP A 221 20.13 -3.25 10.87
CA ASP A 221 21.33 -2.46 11.09
C ASP A 221 21.70 -1.67 9.84
N ALA A 222 21.76 -2.35 8.68
CA ALA A 222 22.05 -1.70 7.40
C ALA A 222 20.94 -0.70 7.01
N LEU A 223 19.69 -1.01 7.32
CA LEU A 223 18.53 -0.15 7.07
C LEU A 223 18.63 1.15 7.87
N TRP A 224 18.89 1.06 9.18
CA TRP A 224 19.01 2.24 10.02
C TRP A 224 20.27 3.06 9.69
N ASP A 225 21.38 2.43 9.31
CA ASP A 225 22.54 3.15 8.76
C ASP A 225 22.16 3.98 7.54
N LYS A 226 21.39 3.38 6.63
CA LYS A 226 20.91 4.08 5.44
C LYS A 226 19.91 5.19 5.77
N ILE A 227 18.99 4.98 6.71
CA ILE A 227 18.05 6.00 7.16
C ILE A 227 18.80 7.18 7.80
N THR A 228 19.83 6.94 8.60
CA THR A 228 20.66 8.01 9.18
C THR A 228 21.45 8.77 8.11
N GLN A 229 21.88 8.11 7.02
CA GLN A 229 22.47 8.82 5.87
C GLN A 229 21.45 9.76 5.19
N LEU A 230 20.19 9.32 5.06
CA LEU A 230 19.11 10.12 4.50
C LEU A 230 18.66 11.24 5.46
N VAL A 231 18.76 11.02 6.77
CA VAL A 231 18.31 11.93 7.84
C VAL A 231 19.38 12.03 8.94
N PRO A 232 20.48 12.78 8.72
CA PRO A 232 21.63 12.78 9.62
C PRO A 232 21.35 13.25 11.05
N GLN A 233 20.36 14.15 11.25
CA GLN A 233 20.02 14.63 12.59
C GLN A 233 19.26 13.61 13.45
N LEU A 234 18.78 12.51 12.83
CA LEU A 234 17.87 11.57 13.50
C LEU A 234 18.50 10.93 14.73
N GLU A 235 19.73 10.44 14.64
CA GLU A 235 20.43 9.75 15.74
C GLU A 235 20.52 10.62 17.00
N GLN A 236 20.76 11.92 16.84
CA GLN A 236 20.92 12.87 17.94
C GLN A 236 19.58 13.36 18.51
N ASN A 237 18.55 13.44 17.67
CA ASN A 237 17.26 14.00 18.06
C ASN A 237 16.34 13.00 18.75
N ILE A 238 16.42 11.72 18.39
CA ILE A 238 15.53 10.69 18.94
C ILE A 238 15.86 10.44 20.42
N LYS A 239 14.85 10.66 21.27
CA LYS A 239 14.89 10.46 22.72
C LYS A 239 14.03 9.28 23.15
N PHE A 240 13.00 8.94 22.36
CA PHE A 240 12.06 7.87 22.68
C PHE A 240 11.71 7.06 21.44
N ILE A 241 11.69 5.74 21.61
CA ILE A 241 11.32 4.79 20.56
C ILE A 241 10.29 3.82 21.14
N MET A 242 9.14 3.72 20.49
CA MET A 242 8.16 2.68 20.76
C MET A 242 8.25 1.63 19.66
N SER A 243 8.46 0.38 20.03
CA SER A 243 8.46 -0.76 19.11
C SER A 243 7.54 -1.86 19.62
N ASP A 244 7.17 -2.79 18.74
CA ASP A 244 6.74 -4.11 19.17
C ASP A 244 7.92 -4.89 19.82
N PHE A 245 7.69 -6.16 20.17
CA PHE A 245 8.71 -7.02 20.77
C PHE A 245 9.53 -7.81 19.74
N GLU A 246 9.58 -7.38 18.47
CA GLU A 246 10.40 -8.06 17.47
C GLU A 246 11.88 -7.96 17.82
N THR A 247 12.48 -9.09 18.17
CA THR A 247 13.85 -9.16 18.72
C THR A 247 14.90 -8.57 17.77
N ALA A 248 14.76 -8.80 16.47
CA ALA A 248 15.70 -8.32 15.46
C ALA A 248 15.69 -6.79 15.37
N ALA A 249 14.50 -6.18 15.27
CA ALA A 249 14.31 -4.74 15.25
C ALA A 249 14.78 -4.08 16.56
N VAL A 250 14.36 -4.63 17.72
CA VAL A 250 14.76 -4.11 19.04
C VAL A 250 16.28 -4.14 19.24
N LYS A 251 16.97 -5.20 18.81
CA LYS A 251 18.43 -5.27 18.88
C LYS A 251 19.10 -4.18 18.06
N SER A 252 18.61 -3.96 16.84
CA SER A 252 19.15 -2.94 15.95
C SER A 252 18.90 -1.53 16.49
N LEU A 253 17.67 -1.23 16.93
CA LEU A 253 17.30 0.07 17.50
C LEU A 253 18.16 0.43 18.72
N ASN A 254 18.37 -0.51 19.65
CA ASN A 254 19.26 -0.28 20.81
C ASN A 254 20.71 0.03 20.38
N LYS A 255 21.20 -0.61 19.31
CA LYS A 255 22.55 -0.40 18.79
C LYS A 255 22.67 0.97 18.09
N LYS A 256 21.64 1.38 17.36
CA LYS A 256 21.64 2.59 16.52
C LYS A 256 21.23 3.85 17.27
N PHE A 257 20.45 3.72 18.34
CA PHE A 257 20.00 4.83 19.17
C PHE A 257 20.27 4.54 20.65
N PRO A 258 21.55 4.40 21.05
CA PRO A 258 21.91 3.99 22.42
C PRO A 258 21.48 4.97 23.51
N ASN A 259 21.25 6.24 23.14
CA ASN A 259 20.81 7.30 24.06
C ASN A 259 19.28 7.45 24.12
N ALA A 260 18.55 6.78 23.24
CA ALA A 260 17.09 6.84 23.22
C ALA A 260 16.51 5.82 24.20
N ASN A 261 15.42 6.19 24.87
CA ASN A 261 14.64 5.24 25.65
C ASN A 261 13.79 4.38 24.71
N LEU A 262 14.18 3.12 24.54
CA LEU A 262 13.44 2.13 23.76
C LEU A 262 12.51 1.32 24.66
N THR A 263 11.22 1.40 24.38
CA THR A 263 10.18 0.70 25.13
C THR A 263 9.28 -0.10 24.19
N GLY A 264 8.79 -1.23 24.69
CA GLY A 264 7.81 -2.06 24.04
C GLY A 264 6.38 -1.60 24.27
N CYS A 265 5.52 -1.85 23.30
CA CYS A 265 4.11 -1.48 23.36
C CYS A 265 3.32 -2.26 24.43
N TRP A 266 2.64 -1.54 25.35
CA TRP A 266 1.78 -2.14 26.38
C TRP A 266 0.65 -3.00 25.79
N PHE A 267 0.06 -2.55 24.68
CA PHE A 267 -0.99 -3.30 23.99
C PHE A 267 -0.46 -4.63 23.44
N HIS A 268 0.74 -4.65 22.84
CA HIS A 268 1.36 -5.88 22.35
C HIS A 268 1.75 -6.84 23.48
N PHE A 269 2.19 -6.31 24.62
CA PHE A 269 2.46 -7.10 25.82
C PHE A 269 1.17 -7.79 26.29
N ASN A 270 0.10 -7.01 26.43
CA ASN A 270 -1.21 -7.50 26.84
C ASN A 270 -1.77 -8.55 25.88
N GLN A 271 -1.59 -8.37 24.57
CA GLN A 271 -1.95 -9.38 23.58
C GLN A 271 -1.14 -10.68 23.77
N ALA A 272 0.17 -10.60 23.97
CA ALA A 272 1.01 -11.77 24.16
C ALA A 272 0.62 -12.54 25.43
N VAL A 273 0.42 -11.82 26.54
CA VAL A 273 -0.05 -12.37 27.82
C VAL A 273 -1.41 -13.05 27.66
N LEU A 274 -2.39 -12.37 27.03
CA LEU A 274 -3.74 -12.91 26.83
C LEU A 274 -3.73 -14.14 25.91
N ARG A 275 -2.92 -14.16 24.86
CA ARG A 275 -2.76 -15.33 23.97
C ARG A 275 -2.20 -16.52 24.74
N LYS A 276 -1.19 -16.32 25.59
CA LYS A 276 -0.64 -17.40 26.42
C LYS A 276 -1.67 -17.90 27.45
N TRP A 277 -2.39 -16.99 28.10
CA TRP A 277 -3.47 -17.31 29.03
C TRP A 277 -4.53 -18.22 28.40
N ARG A 278 -5.01 -17.86 27.20
CA ARG A 278 -5.96 -18.66 26.42
C ARG A 278 -5.38 -20.00 25.99
N LYS A 279 -4.11 -20.04 25.57
CA LYS A 279 -3.41 -21.28 25.16
C LYS A 279 -3.34 -22.29 26.31
N LEU A 280 -3.19 -21.81 27.54
CA LEU A 280 -3.23 -22.61 28.76
C LEU A 280 -4.65 -22.90 29.27
N ARG A 281 -5.69 -22.57 28.48
CA ARG A 281 -7.11 -22.81 28.78
C ARG A 281 -7.61 -22.17 30.10
N LEU A 282 -6.96 -21.08 30.53
CA LEU A 282 -7.30 -20.37 31.76
C LEU A 282 -8.48 -19.38 31.59
N SER A 283 -9.24 -19.45 30.49
CA SER A 283 -10.28 -18.45 30.17
C SER A 283 -11.43 -18.38 31.18
N ASN A 284 -11.68 -19.47 31.92
CA ASN A 284 -12.81 -19.61 32.84
C ASN A 284 -12.43 -19.46 34.32
N ILE A 285 -11.17 -19.18 34.63
CA ILE A 285 -10.70 -19.03 36.02
C ILE A 285 -10.75 -17.56 36.46
N PRO A 286 -10.66 -17.25 37.77
CA PRO A 286 -10.58 -15.87 38.25
C PRO A 286 -9.49 -15.06 37.53
N LYS A 287 -9.84 -13.86 37.09
CA LYS A 287 -8.96 -13.02 36.24
C LYS A 287 -7.94 -12.21 37.03
N THR A 288 -7.86 -12.34 38.35
CA THR A 288 -6.97 -11.53 39.20
C THR A 288 -5.52 -11.61 38.74
N VAL A 289 -4.97 -12.82 38.58
CA VAL A 289 -3.59 -13.06 38.10
C VAL A 289 -3.38 -12.44 36.71
N LEU A 290 -4.33 -12.62 35.79
CA LEU A 290 -4.26 -12.05 34.45
C LEU A 290 -4.27 -10.51 34.50
N SER A 291 -5.17 -9.92 35.27
CA SER A 291 -5.31 -8.46 35.41
C SER A 291 -4.05 -7.84 35.99
N MET A 292 -3.52 -8.40 37.08
CA MET A 292 -2.27 -7.94 37.69
C MET A 292 -1.11 -8.02 36.68
N THR A 293 -1.00 -9.14 35.96
CA THR A 293 0.01 -9.32 34.92
C THR A 293 -0.09 -8.24 33.84
N MET A 294 -1.30 -7.95 33.35
CA MET A 294 -1.53 -6.93 32.32
C MET A 294 -1.20 -5.50 32.79
N THR A 295 -1.06 -5.27 34.09
CA THR A 295 -0.62 -3.98 34.64
C THR A 295 0.90 -3.88 34.86
N LEU A 296 1.66 -4.97 34.74
CA LEU A 296 3.11 -4.98 34.96
C LEU A 296 3.85 -3.87 34.18
N PRO A 297 3.59 -3.64 32.88
CA PRO A 297 4.21 -2.55 32.12
C PRO A 297 3.96 -1.15 32.66
N LEU A 298 3.00 -0.95 33.56
CA LEU A 298 2.72 0.37 34.14
C LEU A 298 3.61 0.67 35.34
N LEU A 299 4.34 -0.33 35.85
CA LEU A 299 5.21 -0.19 37.02
C LEU A 299 6.59 0.33 36.64
N PRO A 300 7.29 1.01 37.57
CA PRO A 300 8.73 1.25 37.46
C PRO A 300 9.50 -0.07 37.27
N PRO A 301 10.57 -0.12 36.43
CA PRO A 301 11.32 -1.35 36.18
C PRO A 301 11.84 -2.07 37.44
N ASN A 302 12.21 -1.30 38.48
CA ASN A 302 12.73 -1.84 39.74
C ASN A 302 11.68 -2.56 40.60
N MET A 303 10.38 -2.35 40.34
CA MET A 303 9.28 -3.00 41.06
C MET A 303 8.82 -4.32 40.41
N PHE A 304 9.37 -4.70 39.25
CA PHE A 304 8.90 -5.87 38.50
C PHE A 304 9.07 -7.18 39.27
N GLN A 305 10.21 -7.37 39.94
CA GLN A 305 10.47 -8.61 40.69
C GLN A 305 9.49 -8.76 41.85
N GLU A 306 9.26 -7.68 42.60
CA GLU A 306 8.27 -7.66 43.69
C GLU A 306 6.86 -7.92 43.16
N ALA A 307 6.46 -7.26 42.08
CA ALA A 307 5.15 -7.49 41.47
C ALA A 307 4.97 -8.94 40.99
N LEU A 308 6.01 -9.57 40.41
CA LEU A 308 5.97 -10.98 40.03
C LEU A 308 5.81 -11.92 41.23
N LEU A 309 6.37 -11.58 42.40
CA LEU A 309 6.17 -12.34 43.62
C LEU A 309 4.72 -12.24 44.11
N ILE A 310 4.12 -11.04 44.10
CA ILE A 310 2.72 -10.86 44.48
C ILE A 310 1.80 -11.63 43.52
N ILE A 311 2.06 -11.57 42.22
CA ILE A 311 1.31 -12.35 41.21
C ILE A 311 1.48 -13.86 41.45
N GLN A 312 2.67 -14.32 41.85
CA GLN A 312 2.91 -15.72 42.18
C GLN A 312 2.08 -16.17 43.38
N THR A 313 2.00 -15.35 44.45
CA THR A 313 1.17 -15.67 45.62
C THR A 313 -0.30 -15.84 45.24
N GLU A 314 -0.84 -14.93 44.42
CA GLU A 314 -2.22 -15.07 43.92
C GLU A 314 -2.39 -16.32 43.04
N ALA A 315 -1.38 -16.65 42.24
CA ALA A 315 -1.40 -17.86 41.41
C ALA A 315 -1.38 -19.14 42.24
N ASP A 316 -0.63 -19.17 43.35
CA ASP A 316 -0.52 -20.33 44.25
C ASP A 316 -1.86 -20.63 44.95
N LEU A 317 -2.64 -19.60 45.29
CA LEU A 317 -4.00 -19.76 45.85
C LEU A 317 -4.94 -20.49 44.87
N LEU A 318 -4.77 -20.24 43.58
CA LEU A 318 -5.59 -20.85 42.52
C LEU A 318 -5.03 -22.19 42.02
N ALA A 319 -3.77 -22.51 42.34
CA ALA A 319 -3.06 -23.66 41.77
C ALA A 319 -3.66 -25.01 42.20
N GLY A 320 -4.33 -25.07 43.36
CA GLY A 320 -5.01 -26.29 43.83
C GLY A 320 -6.15 -26.74 42.92
N GLU A 321 -6.94 -25.80 42.40
CA GLU A 321 -8.04 -26.08 41.46
C GLU A 321 -7.58 -25.96 39.99
N HIS A 322 -6.56 -25.15 39.73
CA HIS A 322 -6.11 -24.77 38.39
C HIS A 322 -4.57 -24.83 38.25
N PRO A 323 -3.96 -26.03 38.23
CA PRO A 323 -2.50 -26.19 38.26
C PRO A 323 -1.77 -25.57 37.04
N ASP A 324 -2.46 -25.43 35.90
CA ASP A 324 -1.92 -24.79 34.68
C ASP A 324 -1.54 -23.31 34.89
N ILE A 325 -2.03 -22.67 35.95
CA ILE A 325 -1.64 -21.30 36.30
C ILE A 325 -0.14 -21.19 36.65
N LEU A 326 0.47 -22.26 37.16
CA LEU A 326 1.91 -22.31 37.44
C LEU A 326 2.75 -22.36 36.16
N GLN A 327 2.20 -22.93 35.08
CA GLN A 327 2.81 -22.86 33.76
C GLN A 327 2.75 -21.44 33.19
N PHE A 328 1.66 -20.70 33.49
CA PHE A 328 1.56 -19.29 33.14
C PHE A 328 2.62 -18.46 33.89
N MET A 329 2.80 -18.68 35.19
CA MET A 329 3.84 -18.01 35.97
C MET A 329 5.25 -18.32 35.48
N SER A 330 5.52 -19.58 35.11
CA SER A 330 6.79 -19.97 34.52
C SER A 330 7.06 -19.26 33.19
N TYR A 331 6.02 -19.10 32.36
CA TYR A 331 6.11 -18.28 31.15
C TYR A 331 6.44 -16.82 31.43
N LEU A 332 5.80 -16.19 32.44
CA LEU A 332 6.09 -14.80 32.79
C LEU A 332 7.53 -14.60 33.21
N ARG A 333 8.05 -15.49 34.07
CA ARG A 333 9.45 -15.43 34.51
C ARG A 333 10.43 -15.60 33.36
N LEU A 334 10.25 -16.62 32.53
CA LEU A 334 11.19 -16.95 31.45
C LEU A 334 11.17 -15.92 30.31
N THR A 335 10.01 -15.32 30.05
CA THR A 335 9.83 -14.44 28.89
C THR A 335 10.02 -12.97 29.23
N TRP A 336 9.51 -12.51 30.37
CA TRP A 336 9.34 -11.08 30.65
C TRP A 336 10.18 -10.54 31.82
N SER A 337 10.60 -11.40 32.75
CA SER A 337 11.32 -10.96 33.98
C SER A 337 12.58 -10.15 33.67
N ASN A 338 13.39 -10.60 32.72
CA ASN A 338 14.64 -9.93 32.33
C ASN A 338 14.43 -8.77 31.34
N MET A 339 13.18 -8.44 31.02
CA MET A 339 12.82 -7.38 30.07
C MET A 339 12.14 -6.18 30.75
N ALA A 340 12.16 -6.10 32.09
CA ALA A 340 11.49 -5.04 32.86
C ALA A 340 11.74 -3.62 32.32
N SER A 341 13.01 -3.27 32.05
CA SER A 341 13.38 -1.96 31.48
C SER A 341 12.87 -1.73 30.07
N LYS A 342 12.64 -2.79 29.29
CA LYS A 342 12.14 -2.72 27.91
C LYS A 342 10.63 -2.77 27.82
N ILE A 343 9.95 -3.35 28.82
CA ILE A 343 8.48 -3.49 28.79
C ILE A 343 7.79 -2.44 29.67
N SER A 344 8.50 -1.82 30.62
CA SER A 344 7.94 -0.74 31.41
C SER A 344 7.68 0.48 30.55
N THR A 345 6.43 0.92 30.57
CA THR A 345 5.92 2.16 29.98
C THR A 345 5.75 3.27 31.03
N TYR A 346 6.37 3.09 32.21
CA TYR A 346 6.30 4.05 33.31
C TYR A 346 6.97 5.37 32.91
N HIS A 347 6.23 6.48 33.07
CA HIS A 347 6.61 7.82 32.58
C HIS A 347 6.92 7.93 31.08
N CYS A 348 6.51 6.96 30.25
CA CYS A 348 6.60 7.11 28.80
C CYS A 348 5.57 8.14 28.30
N PRO A 349 5.91 8.94 27.27
CA PRO A 349 4.98 9.93 26.69
C PRO A 349 3.72 9.25 26.13
N VAL A 350 3.88 8.04 25.60
CA VAL A 350 2.81 7.18 25.12
C VAL A 350 3.10 5.74 25.56
N ARG A 351 2.05 4.97 25.87
CA ARG A 351 2.18 3.58 26.37
C ARG A 351 1.83 2.53 25.32
N THR A 352 1.14 2.91 24.25
CA THR A 352 0.66 2.00 23.21
C THR A 352 1.10 2.48 21.83
N ASN A 353 1.22 1.53 20.89
CA ASN A 353 1.50 1.82 19.49
C ASN A 353 0.21 2.06 18.68
N ASN A 354 -0.86 2.54 19.33
CA ASN A 354 -2.20 2.63 18.73
C ASN A 354 -2.23 3.48 17.46
N ILE A 355 -1.34 4.48 17.36
CA ILE A 355 -1.24 5.32 16.17
C ILE A 355 -0.81 4.52 14.94
N VAL A 356 0.10 3.55 15.12
CA VAL A 356 0.59 2.69 14.04
C VAL A 356 -0.45 1.63 13.68
N GLU A 357 -1.05 1.01 14.69
CA GLU A 357 -2.14 0.04 14.52
C GLU A 357 -3.34 0.64 13.79
N SER A 358 -3.74 1.86 14.15
CA SER A 358 -4.84 2.57 13.49
C SER A 358 -4.52 2.80 12.01
N PHE A 359 -3.29 3.23 11.71
CA PHE A 359 -2.83 3.40 10.35
C PHE A 359 -2.85 2.08 9.56
N HIS A 360 -2.30 0.99 10.12
CA HIS A 360 -2.30 -0.31 9.46
C HIS A 360 -3.70 -0.84 9.23
N ASN A 361 -4.63 -0.68 10.17
CA ASN A 361 -6.02 -1.09 10.00
C ASN A 361 -6.68 -0.38 8.80
N ILE A 362 -6.46 0.93 8.66
CA ILE A 362 -6.96 1.69 7.51
C ILE A 362 -6.26 1.24 6.22
N ALA A 363 -4.95 1.02 6.27
CA ALA A 363 -4.19 0.54 5.12
C ALA A 363 -4.70 -0.83 4.63
N VAL A 364 -5.02 -1.76 5.53
CA VAL A 364 -5.63 -3.05 5.20
C VAL A 364 -6.99 -2.89 4.55
N GLN A 365 -7.84 -1.98 5.04
CA GLN A 365 -9.16 -1.75 4.44
C GLN A 365 -9.07 -1.18 3.02
N LYS A 366 -8.05 -0.36 2.74
CA LYS A 366 -7.87 0.32 1.44
C LYS A 366 -7.08 -0.49 0.43
N LEU A 367 -6.02 -1.17 0.88
CA LEU A 367 -5.02 -1.84 0.04
C LEU A 367 -5.05 -3.36 0.20
N GLY A 368 -5.54 -3.86 1.33
CA GLY A 368 -5.64 -5.28 1.56
C GLY A 368 -6.56 -5.92 0.53
N THR A 369 -6.08 -6.99 -0.09
CA THR A 369 -6.96 -7.85 -0.86
C THR A 369 -7.87 -8.55 0.13
N ARG A 370 -9.18 -8.27 0.10
CA ARG A 370 -10.16 -9.20 0.68
C ARG A 370 -9.88 -10.55 0.03
N ASN A 371 -9.37 -11.50 0.81
CA ASN A 371 -9.13 -12.86 0.34
C ASN A 371 -10.42 -13.47 -0.20
#